data_AF-A0A7V5MRM2-F1
#
_entry.id   AF-A0A7V5MRM2-F1
#
_cell.length_a   1.000
_cell.length_b   1.000
_cell.length_c   1.000
_cell.angle_alpha   90.00
_cell.angle_beta   90.00
_cell.angle_gamma   90.00
#
_symmetry.space_group_name_H-M   'P 1'
#
loop_
_entity.id
_entity.type
_entity.pdbx_description
1 polymer ?
#
loop_
_entity_poly.entity_id
_entity_poly.type
_entity_poly.pdbx_seq_one_letter_code
_entity_poly.pdbx_strand_id
1 'polypeptide(L)' 'LEDILETDDRILEDPAPAISLGELADSSVNLNVRPWVKSSDYWPVRSDLLERIKNAFDAEGISIPYPQRDVHLYQEKAA' A
#
# COMPACT_ATOMS: atom_id res chain seq x y z
N LEU A 1 7.10 4.04 -5.68
CA LEU A 1 7.32 3.55 -4.30
C LEU A 1 8.81 3.60 -3.98
N GLU A 2 9.66 3.03 -4.82
CA GLU A 2 11.12 3.16 -4.73
C GLU A 2 11.54 4.63 -4.59
N ASP A 3 11.08 5.51 -5.49
CA ASP A 3 11.34 6.96 -5.42
C ASP A 3 10.97 7.60 -4.06
N ILE A 4 9.89 7.15 -3.42
CA ILE A 4 9.46 7.69 -2.12
C ILE A 4 10.44 7.29 -1.02
N LEU A 5 10.99 6.07 -1.10
CA LEU A 5 11.96 5.57 -0.14
C LEU A 5 13.35 6.20 -0.38
N GLU A 6 13.78 6.31 -1.63
CA GLU A 6 15.08 6.89 -1.99
C GLU A 6 15.19 8.38 -1.67
N THR A 7 14.06 9.09 -1.59
CA THR A 7 14.01 10.53 -1.27
C THR A 7 13.90 10.84 0.22
N ASP A 8 13.84 9.82 1.10
CA ASP A 8 13.79 10.01 2.54
C ASP A 8 15.15 9.69 3.20
N ASP A 9 15.90 10.73 3.56
CA ASP A 9 17.24 10.63 4.16
C ASP A 9 17.28 9.85 5.48
N ARG A 10 16.13 9.55 6.10
CA ARG A 10 16.04 8.76 7.34
C ARG A 10 16.05 7.25 7.07
N ILE A 11 15.84 6.84 5.82
CA ILE A 11 15.88 5.44 5.39
C ILE A 11 17.33 5.04 5.17
N LEU A 12 17.72 3.93 5.79
CA LEU A 12 19.06 3.37 5.68
C LEU A 12 19.22 2.65 4.34
N GLU A 13 20.35 2.88 3.68
CA GLU A 13 20.73 2.18 2.45
C GLU A 13 21.25 0.75 2.73
N ASP A 14 21.80 0.53 3.93
CA ASP A 14 22.26 -0.78 4.39
C ASP A 14 21.69 -1.07 5.80
N PRO A 15 20.81 -2.07 5.95
CA PRO A 15 20.30 -2.94 4.89
C PRO A 15 19.36 -2.19 3.93
N ALA A 16 19.38 -2.57 2.66
CA ALA A 16 18.56 -1.94 1.63
C ALA A 16 17.05 -2.14 1.90
N PRO A 17 16.20 -1.15 1.57
CA PRO A 17 14.76 -1.31 1.64
C PRO A 17 14.28 -2.39 0.67
N ALA A 18 13.25 -3.13 1.07
CA ALA A 18 12.63 -4.15 0.22
C ALA A 18 11.17 -3.81 -0.09
N ILE A 19 10.79 -3.92 -1.36
CA ILE A 19 9.40 -3.85 -1.83
C ILE A 19 9.06 -5.18 -2.51
N SER A 20 7.96 -5.81 -2.10
CA SER A 20 7.51 -7.06 -2.71
C SER A 20 6.00 -7.22 -2.68
N LEU A 21 5.47 -8.00 -3.62
CA LEU A 21 4.10 -8.50 -3.53
C LEU A 21 4.02 -9.45 -2.33
N GLY A 22 3.17 -9.11 -1.37
CA GLY A 22 2.92 -9.93 -0.20
C GLY A 22 1.84 -10.97 -0.43
N GLU A 23 0.69 -10.51 -0.93
CA GLU A 23 -0.51 -11.36 -1.00
C GLU A 23 -1.48 -10.85 -2.08
N LEU A 24 -2.18 -11.79 -2.71
CA LEU A 24 -3.36 -11.54 -3.53
C LEU A 24 -4.58 -11.87 -2.67
N ALA A 25 -5.11 -10.86 -1.97
CA ALA A 25 -6.20 -11.03 -1.02
C ALA A 25 -7.59 -10.89 -1.68
N ASP A 26 -8.65 -11.14 -0.91
CA ASP A 26 -10.02 -11.23 -1.40
C ASP A 26 -10.53 -9.99 -2.17
N SER A 27 -10.02 -8.81 -1.84
CA SER A 27 -10.40 -7.55 -2.49
C SER A 27 -9.22 -6.59 -2.66
N SER A 28 -7.98 -7.07 -2.54
CA SER A 28 -6.79 -6.22 -2.61
C SER A 28 -5.54 -6.97 -3.06
N VAL A 29 -4.59 -6.23 -3.60
CA VAL A 29 -3.20 -6.67 -3.78
C VAL A 29 -2.39 -6.05 -2.65
N ASN A 30 -1.85 -6.87 -1.76
CA ASN A 30 -1.10 -6.39 -0.60
C ASN A 30 0.38 -6.31 -0.94
N LEU A 31 0.97 -5.12 -0.83
CA LEU A 31 2.41 -4.89 -1.00
C LEU A 31 3.09 -4.80 0.36
N ASN A 32 4.23 -5.49 0.49
CA ASN A 32 5.15 -5.33 1.61
C ASN A 32 6.16 -4.24 1.27
N VAL A 33 6.25 -3.21 2.10
CA VAL A 33 7.25 -2.13 2.01
C VAL A 33 8.06 -2.13 3.31
N ARG A 34 9.34 -2.48 3.24
CA ARG A 34 10.21 -2.73 4.40
C ARG A 34 11.49 -1.89 4.36
N PRO A 35 11.42 -0.60 4.68
CA PRO A 35 12.61 0.23 4.87
C PRO A 35 13.22 0.01 6.26
N TRP A 36 14.53 0.26 6.37
CA TRP A 36 15.26 0.29 7.64
C TRP A 36 15.44 1.74 8.09
N VAL A 37 15.28 2.00 9.38
CA VAL A 37 15.40 3.34 9.98
C VAL A 37 16.01 3.23 11.38
N LYS A 38 16.52 4.35 11.92
CA LYS A 38 16.89 4.41 13.34
C LYS A 38 15.66 4.23 14.22
N SER A 39 15.83 3.59 15.37
CA SER A 39 14.72 3.34 16.31
C SER A 39 14.02 4.62 16.77
N SER A 40 14.75 5.74 16.88
CA SER A 40 14.19 7.06 17.22
C SER A 40 13.22 7.59 16.17
N ASP A 41 13.41 7.19 14.91
CA ASP A 41 12.75 7.77 13.76
C ASP A 41 11.58 6.89 13.27
N TYR A 42 11.40 5.71 13.86
CA TYR A 42 10.43 4.71 13.42
C TYR A 42 9.01 5.25 13.26
N TRP A 43 8.42 5.84 14.32
CA TRP A 43 7.04 6.31 14.27
C TRP A 43 6.85 7.54 13.37
N PRO A 44 7.73 8.56 13.41
CA PRO A 44 7.70 9.67 12.47
C PRO A 44 7.80 9.21 11.01
N VAL A 45 8.79 8.38 10.68
CA VAL A 45 8.99 7.89 9.30
C VAL A 45 7.82 7.05 8.84
N ARG A 46 7.33 6.12 9.67
CA ARG A 46 6.19 5.27 9.31
C ARG A 46 4.95 6.09 8.96
N SER A 47 4.65 7.12 9.75
CA SER A 47 3.43 7.92 9.56
C SER A 47 3.55 8.79 8.30
N ASP A 48 4.70 9.43 8.10
CA ASP A 48 5.00 10.25 6.94
C ASP A 48 5.00 9.42 5.64
N LEU A 49 5.65 8.25 5.64
CA LEU A 49 5.63 7.35 4.48
C LEU A 49 4.22 6.92 4.11
N LEU A 50 3.35 6.60 5.07
CA LEU A 50 1.96 6.23 4.77
C LEU A 50 1.19 7.36 4.08
N GLU A 51 1.37 8.61 4.54
CA GLU A 51 0.74 9.78 3.93
C GLU A 51 1.29 10.05 2.53
N ARG A 52 2.61 10.03 2.36
CA ARG A 52 3.28 10.21 1.07
C ARG A 52 2.86 9.13 0.06
N ILE A 53 2.78 7.87 0.48
CA ILE A 53 2.32 6.76 -0.36
C ILE A 53 0.86 6.97 -0.76
N LYS A 54 -0.02 7.35 0.18
CA LYS A 54 -1.43 7.62 -0.13
C LYS A 54 -1.58 8.73 -1.16
N ASN A 55 -0.90 9.86 -0.94
CA ASN A 55 -0.96 11.01 -1.84
C ASN A 55 -0.40 10.68 -3.23
N ALA A 56 0.70 9.92 -3.30
CA ALA A 56 1.26 9.48 -4.56
C ALA A 56 0.32 8.52 -5.31
N PHE A 57 -0.30 7.57 -4.60
CA PHE A 57 -1.26 6.65 -5.21
C PHE A 57 -2.49 7.39 -5.74
N ASP A 58 -3.00 8.37 -4.99
CA ASP A 58 -4.11 9.21 -5.46
C ASP A 58 -3.75 10.00 -6.72
N ALA A 59 -2.55 10.58 -6.77
CA ALA A 59 -2.07 11.34 -7.92
C ALA A 59 -1.92 10.49 -9.18
N GLU A 60 -1.50 9.22 -9.02
CA GLU A 60 -1.37 8.24 -10.10
C GLU A 60 -2.69 7.51 -10.42
N GLY A 61 -3.80 7.86 -9.75
CA GLY A 61 -5.11 7.23 -9.97
C GLY A 61 -5.23 5.80 -9.42
N ILE A 62 -4.34 5.40 -8.51
CA ILE A 62 -4.37 4.11 -7.83
C ILE A 62 -5.34 4.20 -6.64
N SER A 63 -6.52 3.61 -6.79
CA SER A 63 -7.51 3.56 -5.71
C SER A 63 -7.19 2.45 -4.70
N ILE A 64 -7.36 2.74 -3.41
CA ILE A 64 -7.39 1.69 -2.37
C ILE A 64 -8.79 1.06 -2.39
N PRO A 65 -8.91 -0.23 -2.72
CA PRO A 65 -10.21 -0.86 -2.92
C PRO A 65 -10.96 -1.03 -1.59
N TYR A 66 -12.26 -0.73 -1.62
CA TYR A 66 -13.21 -1.25 -0.62
C TYR A 66 -13.48 -2.74 -0.89
N PRO A 67 -14.01 -3.50 0.09
CA PRO A 67 -14.43 -4.88 -0.13
C PRO A 67 -15.33 -5.00 -1.37
N GLN A 68 -14.94 -5.84 -2.31
CA GLN A 68 -15.64 -6.04 -3.58
C GLN A 68 -16.65 -7.18 -3.43
N ARG A 69 -17.80 -7.07 -4.10
CA ARG A 69 -18.81 -8.13 -4.14
C ARG A 69 -19.51 -8.16 -5.47
N ASP A 70 -19.41 -9.29 -6.15
CA ASP A 70 -20.18 -9.56 -7.35
C ASP A 70 -21.57 -10.11 -6.98
N VAL A 71 -22.62 -9.49 -7.51
CA VAL A 71 -24.01 -9.87 -7.24
C VAL A 71 -24.66 -10.35 -8.53
N HIS A 72 -25.09 -11.62 -8.53
CA HIS A 72 -25.83 -12.22 -9.64
C HIS A 72 -27.32 -12.23 -9.30
N LEU A 73 -28.12 -11.42 -9.98
CA LEU A 73 -29.57 -11.35 -9.76
C LEU A 73 -30.30 -12.34 -10.68
N TYR A 74 -31.05 -13.25 -10.06
CA TYR A 74 -31.99 -14.13 -10.76
C TYR A 74 -33.41 -13.64 -10.50
N GLN A 75 -34.13 -13.25 -11.55
CA GLN A 75 -35.55 -12.92 -11.45
C GLN A 75 -36.38 -14.19 -11.63
N GLU A 76 -37.03 -14.64 -10.58
CA GLU A 76 -38.01 -15.71 -10.67
C GLU A 76 -39.33 -15.11 -11.22
N LYS A 77 -39.78 -15.60 -12.37
CA LYS A 77 -41.11 -15.23 -12.89
C LYS A 77 -42.15 -15.90 -12.00
N ALA A 78 -43.01 -15.09 -11.37
CA ALA A 78 -44.19 -15.59 -10.69
C ALA A 78 -45.08 -16.35 -11.68
N ALA A 79 -45.54 -17.54 -11.26
CA ALA A 79 -46.41 -18.43 -12.02
C ALA A 79 -47.80 -17.81 -12.28
#